data_AF-A0A529AFG4-F1
#
_entry.id   AF-A0A529AFG4-F1
#
_cell.length_a   1.000
_cell.length_b   1.000
_cell.length_c   1.000
_cell.angle_alpha   90.00
_cell.angle_beta   90.00
_cell.angle_gamma   90.00
#
_symmetry.space_group_name_H-M   'P 1'
#
loop_
_entity.id
_entity.type
_entity.pdbx_description
1 polymer ?
#
loop_
_entity_poly.entity_id
_entity_poly.type
_entity_poly.pdbx_seq_one_letter_code
_entity_poly.pdbx_strand_id
1 'polypeptide(L)'
;MHHDYFAEKSFSHDWTSTHIPKWQRLFKDIKNRNLEILEIGSFEGLSAVFFLSFFKRSKICCVDTFAGSKEHVTSGSEYEADMSSVESRFDKNLAPFGSRLEKHKGLSIEILPKLRREGRTFGLVYVDGDHHAASSFADASLAWQILETGGIMILDDYVWMPDRPAADRPQAGIDAFLGSIEGQFEELRRGYQIIIRKTPSQARLAGSDLFGSQPREIMAGGAVELTLAGRLRAALKKFGKR
;
A
#
# COMPACT_ATOMS: atom_id res chain seq x y z
N MET A 1 -25.95 15.23 3.21
CA MET A 1 -25.13 16.37 2.72
C MET A 1 -24.07 15.80 1.79
N HIS A 2 -24.21 16.00 0.48
CA HIS A 2 -23.09 15.74 -0.43
C HIS A 2 -22.02 16.79 -0.11
N HIS A 3 -20.92 16.36 0.50
CA HIS A 3 -19.72 17.19 0.53
C HIS A 3 -19.11 17.08 -0.86
N ASP A 4 -19.13 18.19 -1.59
CA ASP A 4 -18.30 18.30 -2.77
C ASP A 4 -16.85 18.42 -2.29
N TYR A 5 -16.15 17.28 -2.23
CA TYR A 5 -14.75 17.22 -1.80
C TYR A 5 -13.82 18.01 -2.72
N PHE A 6 -14.27 18.32 -3.94
CA PHE A 6 -13.45 18.82 -5.03
C PHE A 6 -13.79 20.26 -5.43
N ALA A 7 -14.60 20.93 -4.62
CA ALA A 7 -14.88 22.35 -4.80
C ALA A 7 -13.55 23.14 -4.93
N GLU A 8 -13.47 23.96 -5.96
CA GLU A 8 -12.30 24.81 -6.29
C GLU A 8 -11.02 24.04 -6.65
N LYS A 9 -11.12 22.73 -6.95
CA LYS A 9 -10.02 21.91 -7.48
C LYS A 9 -10.09 21.81 -9.01
N SER A 10 -8.97 21.45 -9.62
CA SER A 10 -8.83 21.30 -11.07
C SER A 10 -8.17 19.98 -11.40
N PHE A 11 -8.86 19.15 -12.17
CA PHE A 11 -8.39 17.83 -12.61
C PHE A 11 -8.63 17.69 -14.11
N SER A 12 -7.69 17.05 -14.81
CA SER A 12 -7.86 16.65 -16.21
C SER A 12 -8.60 15.32 -16.35
N HIS A 13 -8.46 14.45 -15.35
CA HIS A 13 -9.10 13.14 -15.32
C HIS A 13 -9.74 12.86 -13.95
N ASP A 14 -10.87 12.14 -13.97
CA ASP A 14 -11.53 11.65 -12.77
C ASP A 14 -11.58 10.12 -12.78
N TRP A 15 -10.53 9.52 -12.21
CA TRP A 15 -10.44 8.07 -12.02
C TRP A 15 -10.89 7.62 -10.62
N THR A 16 -11.12 8.56 -9.70
CA THR A 16 -11.34 8.24 -8.28
C THR A 16 -12.80 8.35 -7.83
N SER A 17 -13.60 9.27 -8.39
CA SER A 17 -14.94 9.58 -7.84
C SER A 17 -15.86 8.37 -7.78
N THR A 18 -15.70 7.42 -8.70
CA THR A 18 -16.49 6.17 -8.72
C THR A 18 -16.21 5.25 -7.51
N HIS A 19 -15.05 5.42 -6.85
CA HIS A 19 -14.64 4.65 -5.68
C HIS A 19 -15.10 5.28 -4.35
N ILE A 20 -15.32 6.60 -4.32
CA ILE A 20 -15.64 7.38 -3.12
C ILE A 20 -16.80 6.80 -2.29
N PRO A 21 -17.97 6.43 -2.86
CA PRO A 21 -19.07 5.89 -2.04
C PRO A 21 -18.69 4.58 -1.32
N LYS A 22 -17.83 3.77 -1.95
CA LYS A 22 -17.33 2.51 -1.37
C LYS A 22 -16.35 2.81 -0.24
N TRP A 23 -15.43 3.75 -0.45
CA TRP A 23 -14.47 4.20 0.57
C TRP A 23 -15.18 4.84 1.77
N GLN A 24 -16.14 5.74 1.55
CA GLN A 24 -16.92 6.36 2.63
C GLN A 24 -17.61 5.32 3.51
N ARG A 25 -18.19 4.27 2.90
CA ARG A 25 -18.82 3.17 3.64
C ARG A 25 -17.80 2.36 4.43
N LEU A 26 -16.67 2.02 3.80
CA LEU A 26 -15.60 1.24 4.42
C LEU A 26 -14.95 1.97 5.60
N PHE A 27 -14.74 3.28 5.47
CA PHE A 27 -14.01 4.08 6.44
C PHE A 27 -14.89 4.79 7.47
N LYS A 28 -16.21 4.57 7.43
CA LYS A 28 -17.19 5.24 8.29
C LYS A 28 -16.79 5.23 9.77
N ASP A 29 -16.33 4.09 10.26
CA ASP A 29 -16.04 3.89 11.69
C ASP A 29 -14.64 4.40 12.10
N ILE A 30 -13.77 4.64 11.12
CA ILE A 30 -12.41 5.15 11.35
C ILE A 30 -12.23 6.63 10.95
N LYS A 31 -13.27 7.28 10.41
CA LYS A 31 -13.21 8.66 9.88
C LYS A 31 -12.61 9.71 10.84
N ASN A 32 -12.74 9.49 12.15
CA ASN A 32 -12.28 10.41 13.20
C ASN A 32 -10.91 10.04 13.80
N ARG A 33 -10.29 8.94 13.33
CA ARG A 33 -8.92 8.57 13.73
C ARG A 33 -7.92 9.56 13.16
N ASN A 34 -6.80 9.69 13.85
CA ASN A 34 -5.60 10.34 13.33
C ASN A 34 -4.76 9.26 12.65
N LEU A 35 -4.74 9.25 11.32
CA LEU A 35 -3.99 8.30 10.52
C LEU A 35 -2.81 9.01 9.86
N GLU A 36 -1.71 8.31 9.75
CA GLU A 36 -0.72 8.55 8.70
C GLU A 36 -1.15 7.74 7.48
N ILE A 37 -1.39 8.42 6.36
CA ILE A 37 -1.82 7.83 5.10
C ILE A 37 -0.63 7.86 4.13
N LEU A 38 -0.38 6.75 3.43
CA LEU A 38 0.57 6.69 2.31
C LEU A 38 -0.21 6.54 1.01
N GLU A 39 0.16 7.34 0.02
CA GLU A 39 -0.32 7.22 -1.36
C GLU A 39 0.88 7.05 -2.29
N ILE A 40 0.83 6.05 -3.15
CA ILE A 40 1.82 5.78 -4.20
C ILE A 40 1.11 5.95 -5.53
N GLY A 41 1.62 6.87 -6.36
CA GLY A 41 0.89 7.36 -7.53
C GLY A 41 -0.20 8.32 -7.11
N SER A 42 0.06 9.61 -7.35
CA SER A 42 -0.74 10.72 -6.87
C SER A 42 -1.32 11.55 -8.01
N PHE A 43 -0.66 11.57 -9.17
CA PHE A 43 -1.07 12.35 -10.35
C PHE A 43 -1.44 13.79 -9.97
N GLU A 44 -2.70 14.21 -10.15
CA GLU A 44 -3.19 15.56 -9.81
C GLU A 44 -3.72 15.70 -8.37
N GLY A 45 -3.64 14.64 -7.58
CA GLY A 45 -3.94 14.60 -6.15
C GLY A 45 -5.41 14.37 -5.82
N LEU A 46 -6.22 13.83 -6.74
CA LEU A 46 -7.67 13.69 -6.56
C LEU A 46 -8.00 12.78 -5.35
N SER A 47 -7.41 11.59 -5.29
CA SER A 47 -7.51 10.68 -4.14
C SER A 47 -7.00 11.31 -2.85
N ALA A 48 -5.86 12.00 -2.89
CA ALA A 48 -5.31 12.72 -1.73
C ALA A 48 -6.26 13.81 -1.21
N VAL A 49 -6.90 14.59 -2.10
CA VAL A 49 -7.93 15.57 -1.73
C VAL A 49 -9.08 14.89 -1.00
N PHE A 50 -9.55 13.74 -1.52
CA PHE A 50 -10.60 12.96 -0.85
C PHE A 50 -10.14 12.50 0.53
N PHE A 51 -8.98 11.86 0.65
CA PHE A 51 -8.50 11.32 1.93
C PHE A 51 -8.33 12.43 2.98
N LEU A 52 -7.71 13.55 2.62
CA LEU A 52 -7.51 14.66 3.55
C LEU A 52 -8.82 15.37 3.94
N SER A 53 -9.80 15.40 3.04
CA SER A 53 -11.12 15.97 3.32
C SER A 53 -11.98 15.05 4.18
N PHE A 54 -11.90 13.73 3.95
CA PHE A 54 -12.65 12.72 4.69
C PHE A 54 -12.06 12.53 6.10
N PHE A 55 -10.74 12.34 6.20
CA PHE A 55 -10.03 12.14 7.46
C PHE A 55 -9.45 13.45 7.99
N LYS A 56 -10.31 14.34 8.49
CA LYS A 56 -9.96 15.74 8.87
C LYS A 56 -8.78 15.90 9.86
N ARG A 57 -8.41 14.85 10.59
CA ARG A 57 -7.30 14.85 11.58
C ARG A 57 -6.01 14.21 11.06
N SER A 58 -6.07 13.55 9.92
CA SER A 58 -5.00 12.72 9.38
C SER A 58 -4.06 13.51 8.48
N LYS A 59 -2.88 12.94 8.26
CA LYS A 59 -1.90 13.42 7.29
C LYS A 59 -1.75 12.43 6.15
N ILE A 60 -1.25 12.89 5.02
CA ILE A 60 -0.92 12.05 3.87
C ILE A 60 0.51 12.31 3.40
N CYS A 61 1.21 11.23 3.09
CA CYS A 61 2.48 11.19 2.41
C CYS A 61 2.22 10.69 0.99
N CYS A 62 2.37 11.56 0.00
CA CYS A 62 2.19 11.28 -1.42
C CYS A 62 3.56 11.01 -2.05
N VAL A 63 3.69 9.88 -2.74
CA VAL A 63 4.90 9.45 -3.43
C VAL A 63 4.57 9.29 -4.91
N ASP A 64 5.15 10.15 -5.75
CA ASP A 64 4.95 10.11 -7.19
C ASP A 64 6.21 10.61 -7.91
N THR A 65 6.50 10.08 -9.09
CA THR A 65 7.61 10.56 -9.92
C THR A 65 7.29 11.89 -10.60
N PHE A 66 6.00 12.16 -10.85
CA PHE A 66 5.48 13.15 -11.79
C PHE A 66 6.16 13.06 -13.17
N ALA A 67 6.58 11.87 -13.57
CA ALA A 67 7.15 11.57 -14.88
C ALA A 67 6.16 10.84 -15.80
N GLY A 68 5.05 10.34 -15.24
CA GLY A 68 4.01 9.62 -15.97
C GLY A 68 4.39 8.17 -16.30
N SER A 69 3.38 7.32 -16.40
CA SER A 69 3.51 5.97 -16.99
C SER A 69 3.42 6.01 -18.52
N LYS A 70 3.63 4.86 -19.18
CA LYS A 70 3.71 4.72 -20.64
C LYS A 70 2.56 5.42 -21.38
N GLU A 71 1.35 5.26 -20.90
CA GLU A 71 0.12 5.85 -21.45
C GLU A 71 0.06 7.38 -21.36
N HIS A 72 0.81 7.99 -20.44
CA HIS A 72 0.86 9.45 -20.27
C HIS A 72 1.90 10.11 -21.17
N VAL A 73 2.96 9.38 -21.52
CA VAL A 73 4.11 9.94 -22.26
C VAL A 73 4.22 9.44 -23.70
N THR A 74 3.36 8.50 -24.11
CA THR A 74 3.30 8.03 -25.49
C THR A 74 2.49 9.01 -26.34
N SER A 75 3.11 9.61 -27.35
CA SER A 75 2.43 10.56 -28.25
C SER A 75 1.25 9.91 -28.98
N GLY A 76 0.11 10.59 -28.95
CA GLY A 76 -1.16 10.12 -29.51
C GLY A 76 -1.93 9.12 -28.63
N SER A 77 -1.46 8.87 -27.40
CA SER A 77 -2.20 8.09 -26.42
C SER A 77 -3.46 8.82 -25.96
N GLU A 78 -4.52 8.08 -25.65
CA GLU A 78 -5.77 8.63 -25.09
C GLU A 78 -5.54 9.43 -23.80
N TYR A 79 -4.53 9.03 -23.03
CA TYR A 79 -4.18 9.62 -21.72
C TYR A 79 -2.88 10.43 -21.77
N GLU A 80 -2.42 10.82 -22.96
CA GLU A 80 -1.23 11.67 -23.10
C GLU A 80 -1.39 12.96 -22.26
N ALA A 81 -0.39 13.26 -21.44
CA ALA A 81 -0.45 14.38 -20.50
C ALA A 81 0.88 15.12 -20.41
N ASP A 82 0.83 16.45 -20.28
CA ASP A 82 1.97 17.23 -19.82
C ASP A 82 2.15 17.04 -18.31
N MET A 83 3.13 16.22 -17.94
CA MET A 83 3.39 15.87 -16.55
C MET A 83 3.85 17.07 -15.69
N SER A 84 4.38 18.14 -16.30
CA SER A 84 4.67 19.37 -15.56
C SER A 84 3.38 20.08 -15.14
N SER A 85 2.39 20.11 -16.02
CA SER A 85 1.05 20.62 -15.71
C SER A 85 0.33 19.76 -14.68
N VAL A 86 0.49 18.44 -14.74
CA VAL A 86 -0.04 17.50 -13.74
C VAL A 86 0.51 17.81 -12.34
N GLU A 87 1.83 17.95 -12.21
CA GLU A 87 2.47 18.29 -10.94
C GLU A 87 2.01 19.66 -10.42
N SER A 88 1.91 20.65 -11.31
CA SER A 88 1.41 21.98 -10.94
C SER A 88 -0.03 21.94 -10.42
N ARG A 89 -0.89 21.10 -11.03
CA ARG A 89 -2.26 20.88 -10.55
C ARG A 89 -2.29 20.17 -9.20
N PHE A 90 -1.45 19.15 -8.99
CA PHE A 90 -1.28 18.51 -7.68
C PHE A 90 -0.96 19.53 -6.59
N ASP A 91 0.07 20.36 -6.82
CA ASP A 91 0.52 21.34 -5.85
C ASP A 91 -0.59 22.36 -5.53
N LYS A 92 -1.29 22.86 -6.57
CA LYS A 92 -2.41 23.79 -6.39
C LYS A 92 -3.60 23.16 -5.66
N ASN A 93 -3.96 21.93 -6.01
CA ASN A 93 -5.10 21.23 -5.44
C ASN A 93 -4.88 20.94 -3.95
N LEU A 94 -3.66 20.57 -3.55
CA LEU A 94 -3.36 20.17 -2.17
C LEU A 94 -2.78 21.29 -1.29
N ALA A 95 -2.37 22.43 -1.86
CA ALA A 95 -1.88 23.58 -1.09
C ALA A 95 -2.75 23.96 0.13
N PRO A 96 -4.11 23.94 0.07
CA PRO A 96 -4.94 24.29 1.22
C PRO A 96 -4.84 23.35 2.43
N PHE A 97 -4.28 22.14 2.28
CA PHE A 97 -4.11 21.19 3.39
C PHE A 97 -2.82 21.42 4.19
N GLY A 98 -1.91 22.27 3.68
CA GLY A 98 -0.72 22.72 4.40
C GLY A 98 0.11 21.58 5.00
N SER A 99 0.37 21.65 6.31
CA SER A 99 1.21 20.69 7.04
C SER A 99 0.65 19.27 7.15
N ARG A 100 -0.57 19.03 6.64
CA ARG A 100 -1.16 17.69 6.54
C ARG A 100 -0.73 16.94 5.27
N LEU A 101 -0.07 17.63 4.35
CA LEU A 101 0.50 17.05 3.13
C LEU A 101 2.03 16.94 3.27
N GLU A 102 2.56 15.78 2.95
CA GLU A 102 3.96 15.53 2.67
C GLU A 102 4.08 15.00 1.24
N LYS A 103 4.83 15.68 0.37
CA LYS A 103 5.05 15.30 -1.02
C LYS A 103 6.48 14.80 -1.19
N HIS A 104 6.66 13.59 -1.70
CA HIS A 104 7.94 13.07 -2.18
C HIS A 104 7.88 12.87 -3.69
N LYS A 105 8.73 13.61 -4.42
CA LYS A 105 8.92 13.41 -5.84
C LYS A 105 10.03 12.38 -6.08
N GLY A 106 9.68 11.21 -6.61
CA GLY A 106 10.64 10.15 -6.93
C GLY A 106 10.02 8.76 -7.01
N LEU A 107 10.86 7.74 -7.20
CA LEU A 107 10.40 6.37 -7.28
C LEU A 107 10.06 5.81 -5.89
N SER A 108 8.93 5.11 -5.81
CA SER A 108 8.50 4.39 -4.61
C SER A 108 9.56 3.41 -4.08
N ILE A 109 10.26 2.70 -4.99
CA ILE A 109 11.33 1.76 -4.65
C ILE A 109 12.52 2.41 -3.93
N GLU A 110 12.70 3.73 -4.07
CA GLU A 110 13.74 4.50 -3.40
C GLU A 110 13.22 5.14 -2.11
N ILE A 111 12.00 5.68 -2.16
CA ILE A 111 11.40 6.46 -1.07
C ILE A 111 10.89 5.57 0.06
N LEU A 112 10.17 4.48 -0.23
CA LEU A 112 9.56 3.65 0.81
C LEU A 112 10.61 3.00 1.74
N PRO A 113 11.74 2.47 1.24
CA PRO A 113 12.82 2.01 2.12
C PRO A 113 13.41 3.10 3.01
N LYS A 114 13.45 4.36 2.54
CA LYS A 114 13.87 5.51 3.36
C LYS A 114 12.88 5.78 4.48
N LEU A 115 11.59 5.89 4.15
CA LEU A 115 10.52 6.07 5.15
C LEU A 115 10.54 4.95 6.21
N ARG A 116 10.78 3.70 5.78
CA ARG A 116 10.94 2.57 6.70
C ARG A 116 12.13 2.74 7.64
N ARG A 117 13.30 3.16 7.14
CA ARG A 117 14.50 3.42 7.97
C ARG A 117 14.27 4.56 8.97
N GLU A 118 13.41 5.51 8.63
CA GLU A 118 12.98 6.59 9.52
C GLU A 118 11.93 6.13 10.56
N GLY A 119 11.51 4.86 10.51
CA GLY A 119 10.52 4.31 11.44
C GLY A 119 9.08 4.76 11.14
N ARG A 120 8.82 5.31 9.95
CA ARG A 120 7.46 5.71 9.54
C ARG A 120 6.57 4.48 9.44
N THR A 121 5.34 4.63 9.90
CA THR A 121 4.28 3.62 9.79
C THR A 121 2.97 4.29 9.38
N PHE A 122 2.11 3.54 8.72
CA PHE A 122 0.89 4.06 8.09
C PHE A 122 -0.32 3.21 8.47
N GLY A 123 -1.42 3.88 8.80
CA GLY A 123 -2.71 3.23 9.11
C GLY A 123 -3.56 2.97 7.87
N LEU A 124 -3.27 3.66 6.76
CA LEU A 124 -3.89 3.49 5.46
C LEU A 124 -2.82 3.62 4.37
N VAL A 125 -2.82 2.70 3.42
CA VAL A 125 -1.98 2.73 2.22
C VAL A 125 -2.88 2.64 1.00
N TYR A 126 -2.65 3.50 0.01
CA TYR A 126 -3.25 3.43 -1.33
C TYR A 126 -2.13 3.27 -2.36
N VAL A 127 -2.19 2.19 -3.13
CA VAL A 127 -1.23 1.85 -4.18
C VAL A 127 -1.94 1.98 -5.54
N ASP A 128 -1.53 2.99 -6.29
CA ASP A 128 -2.10 3.41 -7.58
C ASP A 128 -0.96 3.94 -8.49
N GLY A 129 0.15 3.20 -8.49
CA GLY A 129 1.41 3.58 -9.14
C GLY A 129 1.46 3.19 -10.61
N ASP A 130 2.63 2.71 -11.05
CA ASP A 130 2.79 2.26 -12.43
C ASP A 130 2.01 0.95 -12.72
N HIS A 131 1.47 0.85 -13.93
CA HIS A 131 0.59 -0.25 -14.34
C HIS A 131 1.31 -1.56 -14.71
N HIS A 132 2.64 -1.65 -14.63
CA HIS A 132 3.34 -2.92 -14.85
C HIS A 132 3.26 -3.82 -13.62
N ALA A 133 3.07 -5.12 -13.83
CA ALA A 133 2.95 -6.11 -12.76
C ALA A 133 4.13 -6.10 -11.78
N ALA A 134 5.35 -5.91 -12.29
CA ALA A 134 6.55 -5.85 -11.45
C ALA A 134 6.54 -4.64 -10.51
N SER A 135 6.12 -3.47 -11.02
CA SER A 135 5.98 -2.24 -10.25
C SER A 135 4.91 -2.39 -9.18
N SER A 136 3.71 -2.86 -9.55
CA SER A 136 2.60 -3.05 -8.60
C SER A 136 2.95 -4.05 -7.48
N PHE A 137 3.66 -5.14 -7.81
CA PHE A 137 4.17 -6.08 -6.81
C PHE A 137 5.17 -5.42 -5.86
N ALA A 138 6.12 -4.64 -6.38
CA ALA A 138 7.15 -3.97 -5.60
C ALA A 138 6.54 -2.93 -4.66
N ASP A 139 5.62 -2.10 -5.15
CA ASP A 139 4.93 -1.08 -4.37
C ASP A 139 4.13 -1.68 -3.23
N ALA A 140 3.30 -2.69 -3.53
CA ALA A 140 2.54 -3.41 -2.51
C ALA A 140 3.45 -4.06 -1.46
N SER A 141 4.53 -4.73 -1.89
CA SER A 141 5.47 -5.43 -1.01
C SER A 141 6.25 -4.48 -0.09
N LEU A 142 6.67 -3.31 -0.59
CA LEU A 142 7.38 -2.30 0.19
C LEU A 142 6.42 -1.60 1.15
N ALA A 143 5.23 -1.22 0.68
CA ALA A 143 4.23 -0.54 1.48
C ALA A 143 3.69 -1.45 2.59
N TRP A 144 3.59 -2.76 2.34
CA TRP A 144 3.19 -3.75 3.34
C TRP A 144 4.12 -3.77 4.57
N GLN A 145 5.40 -3.48 4.38
CA GLN A 145 6.40 -3.49 5.46
C GLN A 145 6.27 -2.29 6.41
N ILE A 146 5.64 -1.21 5.95
CA ILE A 146 5.40 0.03 6.72
C ILE A 146 3.91 0.23 7.07
N LEU A 147 3.03 -0.67 6.62
CA LEU A 147 1.63 -0.72 7.06
C LEU A 147 1.52 -1.28 8.48
N GLU A 148 0.80 -0.57 9.34
CA GLU A 148 0.49 -0.99 10.70
C GLU A 148 -0.38 -2.26 10.72
N THR A 149 -0.27 -3.05 11.80
CA THR A 149 -1.24 -4.12 12.06
C THR A 149 -2.63 -3.51 12.27
N GLY A 150 -3.64 -4.05 11.60
CA GLY A 150 -4.99 -3.47 11.55
C GLY A 150 -5.14 -2.32 10.55
N GLY A 151 -4.05 -1.88 9.92
CA GLY A 151 -4.07 -0.92 8.83
C GLY A 151 -4.71 -1.48 7.57
N ILE A 152 -5.21 -0.59 6.72
CA ILE A 152 -5.90 -0.94 5.47
C ILE A 152 -4.97 -0.63 4.30
N MET A 153 -4.92 -1.53 3.33
CA MET A 153 -4.27 -1.32 2.04
C MET A 153 -5.30 -1.41 0.92
N ILE A 154 -5.30 -0.44 0.03
CA ILE A 154 -6.06 -0.41 -1.21
C ILE A 154 -5.05 -0.61 -2.35
N LEU A 155 -5.29 -1.61 -3.19
CA LEU A 155 -4.52 -1.91 -4.39
C LEU A 155 -5.43 -1.61 -5.59
N ASP A 156 -5.10 -0.57 -6.35
CA ASP A 156 -5.92 -0.16 -7.48
C ASP A 156 -5.69 -0.98 -8.75
N ASP A 157 -6.56 -0.78 -9.73
CA ASP A 157 -6.41 -1.28 -11.10
C ASP A 157 -6.30 -2.80 -11.23
N TYR A 158 -6.87 -3.53 -10.27
CA TYR A 158 -6.85 -4.99 -10.26
C TYR A 158 -7.50 -5.59 -11.52
N VAL A 159 -8.51 -4.92 -12.08
CA VAL A 159 -9.17 -5.34 -13.33
C VAL A 159 -8.88 -4.41 -14.50
N TRP A 160 -7.84 -3.58 -14.41
CA TRP A 160 -7.48 -2.65 -15.47
C TRP A 160 -6.95 -3.39 -16.69
N MET A 161 -7.57 -3.11 -17.85
CA MET A 161 -7.24 -3.65 -19.17
C MET A 161 -6.89 -5.15 -19.15
N PRO A 162 -7.85 -6.04 -18.83
CA PRO A 162 -7.59 -7.46 -18.59
C PRO A 162 -7.04 -8.21 -19.82
N ASP A 163 -7.28 -7.67 -21.02
CA ASP A 163 -6.80 -8.22 -22.28
C ASP A 163 -5.32 -7.89 -22.57
N ARG A 164 -4.68 -7.03 -21.77
CA ARG A 164 -3.24 -6.77 -21.89
C ARG A 164 -2.41 -7.98 -21.41
N PRO A 165 -1.17 -8.14 -21.92
CA PRO A 165 -0.22 -9.09 -21.37
C PRO A 165 -0.12 -8.96 -19.85
N ALA A 166 0.02 -10.09 -19.14
CA ALA A 166 0.03 -10.10 -17.69
C ALA A 166 1.12 -9.22 -17.06
N ALA A 167 2.25 -9.02 -17.75
CA ALA A 167 3.33 -8.14 -17.31
C ALA A 167 2.97 -6.64 -17.38
N ASP A 168 2.05 -6.27 -18.26
CA ASP A 168 1.69 -4.89 -18.59
C ASP A 168 0.35 -4.48 -17.93
N ARG A 169 -0.03 -5.17 -16.85
CA ARG A 169 -1.20 -4.83 -16.03
C ARG A 169 -0.99 -5.18 -14.56
N PRO A 170 -1.61 -4.44 -13.61
CA PRO A 170 -1.35 -4.61 -12.18
C PRO A 170 -1.75 -5.98 -11.61
N GLN A 171 -2.79 -6.60 -12.18
CA GLN A 171 -3.41 -7.81 -11.61
C GLN A 171 -2.39 -8.90 -11.25
N ALA A 172 -1.47 -9.23 -12.16
CA ALA A 172 -0.50 -10.30 -11.92
C ALA A 172 0.47 -9.98 -10.77
N GLY A 173 0.86 -8.70 -10.63
CA GLY A 173 1.67 -8.23 -9.52
C GLY A 173 0.92 -8.27 -8.20
N ILE A 174 -0.34 -7.83 -8.20
CA ILE A 174 -1.23 -7.89 -7.04
C ILE A 174 -1.45 -9.34 -6.60
N ASP A 175 -1.75 -10.25 -7.54
CA ASP A 175 -1.95 -11.68 -7.25
C ASP A 175 -0.69 -12.30 -6.62
N ALA A 176 0.49 -12.01 -7.18
CA ALA A 176 1.77 -12.48 -6.63
C ALA A 176 2.03 -11.93 -5.22
N PHE A 177 1.73 -10.65 -4.98
CA PHE A 177 1.86 -10.04 -3.66
C PHE A 177 0.94 -10.70 -2.65
N LEU A 178 -0.36 -10.80 -2.94
CA LEU A 178 -1.34 -11.42 -2.05
C LEU A 178 -0.98 -12.86 -1.72
N GLY A 179 -0.52 -13.64 -2.71
CA GLY A 179 -0.04 -15.00 -2.49
C GLY A 179 1.18 -15.09 -1.56
N SER A 180 2.08 -14.10 -1.61
CA SER A 180 3.27 -14.06 -0.74
C SER A 180 2.96 -13.75 0.73
N ILE A 181 1.79 -13.17 1.01
CA ILE A 181 1.34 -12.80 2.36
C ILE A 181 0.08 -13.55 2.80
N GLU A 182 -0.20 -14.70 2.17
CA GLU A 182 -1.37 -15.53 2.50
C GLU A 182 -1.48 -15.78 4.02
N GLY A 183 -2.69 -15.62 4.56
CA GLY A 183 -2.97 -15.75 6.00
C GLY A 183 -2.56 -14.56 6.86
N GLN A 184 -1.96 -13.49 6.29
CA GLN A 184 -1.57 -12.27 7.00
C GLN A 184 -2.51 -11.08 6.75
N PHE A 185 -3.65 -11.32 6.09
CA PHE A 185 -4.63 -10.28 5.81
C PHE A 185 -6.07 -10.81 5.84
N GLU A 186 -7.00 -9.89 6.07
CA GLU A 186 -8.44 -10.06 5.86
C GLU A 186 -8.80 -9.29 4.58
N GLU A 187 -9.44 -9.95 3.62
CA GLU A 187 -9.98 -9.27 2.43
C GLU A 187 -11.29 -8.55 2.79
N LEU A 188 -11.29 -7.22 2.69
CA LEU A 188 -12.45 -6.39 2.96
C LEU A 188 -13.33 -6.21 1.72
N ARG A 189 -12.70 -6.21 0.54
CA ARG A 189 -13.38 -6.03 -0.75
C ARG A 189 -12.51 -6.51 -1.91
N ARG A 190 -13.18 -7.07 -2.91
CA ARG A 190 -12.65 -7.36 -4.23
C ARG A 190 -13.55 -6.79 -5.31
N GLY A 191 -12.94 -6.27 -6.36
CA GLY A 191 -13.58 -5.61 -7.49
C GLY A 191 -12.49 -4.95 -8.33
N TYR A 192 -12.76 -3.75 -8.84
CA TYR A 192 -11.74 -2.95 -9.51
C TYR A 192 -10.52 -2.68 -8.61
N GLN A 193 -10.79 -2.45 -7.32
CA GLN A 193 -9.79 -2.37 -6.26
C GLN A 193 -9.83 -3.64 -5.41
N ILE A 194 -8.66 -4.13 -5.02
CA ILE A 194 -8.53 -5.07 -3.90
C ILE A 194 -8.28 -4.25 -2.63
N ILE A 195 -9.08 -4.50 -1.59
CA ILE A 195 -8.91 -3.83 -0.30
C ILE A 195 -8.73 -4.87 0.79
N ILE A 196 -7.59 -4.80 1.48
CA ILE A 196 -7.21 -5.75 2.53
C ILE A 196 -6.90 -5.02 3.84
N ARG A 197 -7.11 -5.71 4.96
CA ARG A 197 -6.67 -5.30 6.29
C ARG A 197 -5.55 -6.22 6.76
N LYS A 198 -4.44 -5.64 7.21
CA LYS A 198 -3.34 -6.40 7.77
C LYS A 198 -3.71 -7.03 9.11
N THR A 199 -3.55 -8.34 9.23
CA THR A 199 -3.82 -9.06 10.48
C THR A 199 -2.52 -9.25 11.28
N PRO A 200 -2.59 -9.48 12.60
CA PRO A 200 -1.43 -9.90 13.36
C PRO A 200 -0.84 -11.17 12.75
N SER A 201 0.48 -11.19 12.54
CA SER A 201 1.15 -12.42 12.10
C SER A 201 0.96 -13.51 13.14
N GLN A 202 0.59 -14.72 12.72
CA GLN A 202 0.47 -15.87 13.62
C GLN A 202 1.79 -16.17 14.36
N ALA A 203 2.95 -15.86 13.76
CA ALA A 203 4.26 -15.94 14.42
C ALA A 203 4.43 -14.98 15.61
N ARG A 204 3.75 -13.82 15.62
CA ARG A 204 3.74 -12.90 16.77
C ARG A 204 2.85 -13.41 17.90
N LEU A 205 1.74 -14.07 17.55
CA LEU A 205 0.85 -14.72 18.52
C LEU A 205 1.53 -15.94 19.18
N ALA A 206 2.24 -16.76 18.40
CA ALA A 206 3.03 -17.86 18.94
C ALA A 206 4.23 -17.40 19.79
N GLY A 207 4.82 -16.23 19.47
CA GLY A 207 5.91 -15.64 20.24
C GLY A 207 5.49 -15.10 21.61
N SER A 208 4.28 -14.56 21.75
CA SER A 208 3.76 -14.12 23.06
C SER A 208 3.48 -15.29 24.01
N ASP A 209 3.10 -16.45 23.47
CA ASP A 209 2.83 -17.65 24.26
C ASP A 209 4.13 -18.35 24.72
N LEU A 210 5.26 -18.10 24.03
CA LEU A 210 6.56 -18.68 24.37
C LEU A 210 7.33 -17.93 25.46
N PHE A 211 6.95 -16.68 25.77
CA PHE A 211 7.55 -15.90 26.87
C PHE A 211 6.62 -15.75 28.10
N GLY A 212 5.46 -16.41 28.07
CA GLY A 212 4.47 -16.45 29.15
C GLY A 212 4.73 -17.53 30.20
N SER A 213 5.96 -17.74 30.64
CA SER A 213 6.26 -18.50 31.86
C SER A 213 7.63 -18.11 32.39
N GLN A 214 7.68 -17.53 33.58
CA GLN A 214 8.93 -17.17 34.24
C GLN A 214 9.88 -18.37 34.34
N PRO A 215 11.19 -18.20 34.16
CA PRO A 215 12.15 -19.27 34.43
C PRO A 215 12.21 -19.47 35.95
N ARG A 216 11.79 -20.65 36.42
CA ARG A 216 12.29 -21.15 37.71
C ARG A 216 13.77 -21.49 37.51
N GLU A 217 14.64 -20.87 38.29
CA GLU A 217 16.05 -21.23 38.37
C GLU A 217 16.17 -22.74 38.66
N ILE A 218 16.84 -23.45 37.77
CA ILE A 218 17.43 -24.76 38.08
C ILE A 218 18.91 -24.65 37.73
N MET A 219 19.72 -24.67 38.79
CA MET A 219 21.17 -24.67 38.74
C MET A 219 21.73 -26.01 38.24
N ALA A 220 22.81 -25.86 37.46
CA ALA A 220 23.94 -26.77 37.27
C ALA A 220 23.81 -28.02 36.37
N GLY A 221 24.57 -27.97 35.27
CA GLY A 221 25.36 -29.12 34.78
C GLY A 221 24.85 -29.82 33.52
N GLY A 222 25.34 -29.39 32.35
CA GLY A 222 25.22 -30.20 31.12
C GLY A 222 25.25 -29.35 29.86
N ALA A 223 26.24 -29.60 28.99
CA ALA A 223 26.41 -28.93 27.71
C ALA A 223 25.15 -29.07 26.83
N VAL A 224 24.65 -27.96 26.30
CA VAL A 224 23.58 -27.96 25.29
C VAL A 224 24.19 -27.56 23.95
N GLU A 225 24.34 -28.55 23.09
CA GLU A 225 24.74 -28.40 21.70
C GLU A 225 23.54 -27.87 20.88
N LEU A 226 23.61 -26.60 20.43
CA LEU A 226 22.61 -26.04 19.53
C LEU A 226 22.80 -26.60 18.12
N THR A 227 22.00 -27.59 17.71
CA THR A 227 21.94 -28.06 16.32
C THR A 227 20.74 -27.49 15.56
N LEU A 228 20.94 -26.29 14.98
CA LEU A 228 20.07 -25.74 13.93
C LEU A 228 20.14 -26.58 12.62
N ALA A 229 21.08 -27.53 12.53
CA ALA A 229 21.31 -28.38 11.37
C ALA A 229 20.32 -29.55 11.20
N GLY A 230 19.60 -29.95 12.27
CA GLY A 230 18.71 -31.13 12.22
C GLY A 230 17.40 -30.92 11.47
N ARG A 231 16.87 -29.69 11.46
CA ARG A 231 15.54 -29.39 10.88
C ARG A 231 15.57 -29.04 9.38
N LEU A 232 16.73 -28.67 8.84
CA LEU A 232 16.87 -28.38 7.40
C LEU A 232 16.88 -29.65 6.53
N ARG A 233 17.27 -30.81 7.07
CA ARG A 233 17.29 -32.08 6.31
C ARG A 233 15.92 -32.72 6.11
N ALA A 234 14.91 -32.35 6.89
CA ALA A 234 13.55 -32.88 6.73
C ALA A 234 12.75 -32.14 5.64
N ALA A 235 13.06 -30.87 5.36
CA ALA A 235 12.33 -30.05 4.38
C ALA A 235 12.74 -30.32 2.92
N LEU A 236 13.95 -30.82 2.66
CA LEU A 236 14.45 -31.06 1.29
C LEU A 236 14.08 -32.42 0.69
N LYS A 237 13.46 -33.33 1.46
CA LYS A 237 12.95 -34.61 0.92
C LYS A 237 11.56 -34.53 0.28
N LYS A 238 10.88 -33.39 0.34
CA LYS A 238 9.51 -33.22 -0.19
C LYS A 238 9.42 -32.56 -1.58
N PHE A 239 10.54 -32.08 -2.13
CA PHE A 239 10.59 -31.41 -3.44
C PHE A 239 11.23 -32.26 -4.56
N GLY A 240 11.53 -33.53 -4.31
CA GLY A 240 12.07 -34.44 -5.31
C GLY A 240 11.21 -35.69 -5.47
N LYS A 241 9.99 -35.53 -6.00
CA LYS A 241 9.20 -36.55 -6.74
C LYS A 241 7.76 -36.07 -6.92
N ARG A 242 7.51 -35.37 -8.03
CA ARG A 242 6.46 -35.61 -9.04
C ARG A 242 6.56 -34.54 -10.11
#